data_AF-A0A7J2JHN5-F1
#
_entry.id   AF-A0A7J2JHN5-F1
#
_cell.length_a   1.000
_cell.length_b   1.000
_cell.length_c   1.000
_cell.angle_alpha   90.00
_cell.angle_beta   90.00
_cell.angle_gamma   90.00
#
_symmetry.space_group_name_H-M   'P 1'
#
loop_
_entity.id
_entity.type
_entity.pdbx_description
1 polymer ?
#
loop_
_entity_poly.entity_id
_entity_poly.type
_entity_poly.pdbx_seq_one_letter_code
_entity_poly.pdbx_strand_id
1 'polypeptide(L)'
;NRFIEELRLYERRVVRFQYHVSDQDLRRALERLPVEVTGPPTDQVEVSVYRDLERIETNMVRGGALRVVNDGIVGKATKLKKFVDNLNLVGWEWLEELSSAKKMETNNNAGPATVAPKDDYLVDVVGGRPIFAHPSSVGGFRLRYGRARNTGLAALGVHPATMVILRGFIAVGTQLRIERPGKSATITPVDGIEGPIIRLTDGSVVRVESMEQAEKVATRVEKILYLGDIVVGFGEFLENNHPLMPAGYCEEWWAEELRNALLKTPFHQRAKLLTEIGLTLDHVMNWIHQPQRHRPSVEEAFKISEKLGIPLHPRYTYFWDLLSVEEVRFLREWLSRRRTSLSSDQHIEIEYSDRIKELLEKAGIPHKVAKDSGHIVLDGEEAHAVWHTLKLDSPQEGEFKKTSDPVEYLSAVAGIPVRRKGGTFIGARMGRPEQAKPRLMKPPVHVLYPVGLAGGATRDVVKAAEKVIVSVEMVNWWCDNCKTYVTTRKCPFCGREAKVRYLCKKCGIHVDQEICPQCKRRAVGFSKKMLNMKEELTRALNKLGMHSIRTVKGVKGLTSELKIPELLEKGILRAKYELYVYKDGTCRYDITNAPLTHFKPREIGVSVEELHKLGYHEDVEGNPLENEDQIVEL
;
A
#
# COMPACT_ATOMS: atom_id res chain seq x y z
N ASN A 1 -21.12 -23.17 -17.54
CA ASN A 1 -21.31 -24.07 -16.38
C ASN A 1 -20.03 -24.76 -15.91
N ARG A 2 -19.33 -25.56 -16.73
CA ARG A 2 -18.01 -26.15 -16.37
C ARG A 2 -17.04 -25.15 -15.72
N PHE A 3 -16.88 -23.98 -16.33
CA PHE A 3 -15.98 -22.94 -15.83
C PHE A 3 -16.35 -22.46 -14.40
N ILE A 4 -17.64 -22.32 -14.12
CA ILE A 4 -18.14 -21.88 -12.80
C ILE A 4 -17.93 -22.98 -11.77
N GLU A 5 -18.17 -24.25 -12.13
CA GLU A 5 -17.85 -25.39 -11.28
C GLU A 5 -16.35 -25.40 -10.91
N GLU A 6 -15.47 -25.28 -11.91
CA GLU A 6 -14.03 -25.19 -11.71
C GLU A 6 -13.66 -24.01 -10.79
N LEU A 7 -14.26 -22.84 -10.99
CA LEU A 7 -14.02 -21.64 -10.18
C LEU A 7 -14.38 -21.87 -8.72
N ARG A 8 -15.56 -22.40 -8.44
CA ARG A 8 -16.02 -22.70 -7.06
C ARG A 8 -15.26 -23.86 -6.43
N LEU A 9 -14.79 -24.83 -7.22
CA LEU A 9 -13.89 -25.89 -6.74
C LEU A 9 -12.51 -25.34 -6.40
N TYR A 10 -11.95 -24.48 -7.24
CA TYR A 10 -10.66 -23.83 -7.02
C TYR A 10 -10.69 -22.97 -5.76
N GLU A 11 -11.73 -22.15 -5.59
CA GLU A 11 -11.94 -21.30 -4.41
C GLU A 11 -12.04 -22.12 -3.12
N ARG A 12 -12.67 -23.29 -3.17
CA ARG A 12 -12.86 -24.19 -2.01
C ARG A 12 -11.65 -25.07 -1.70
N ARG A 13 -10.95 -25.59 -2.71
CA ARG A 13 -9.95 -26.66 -2.55
C ARG A 13 -8.50 -26.25 -2.82
N VAL A 14 -8.30 -25.16 -3.55
CA VAL A 14 -6.95 -24.73 -3.97
C VAL A 14 -6.59 -23.42 -3.29
N VAL A 15 -7.21 -22.31 -3.71
CA VAL A 15 -6.97 -20.99 -3.14
C VAL A 15 -8.05 -20.02 -3.55
N ARG A 16 -8.29 -19.02 -2.71
CA ARG A 16 -9.26 -17.95 -3.00
C ARG A 16 -8.76 -16.99 -4.07
N PHE A 17 -9.73 -16.38 -4.74
CA PHE A 17 -9.52 -15.34 -5.73
C PHE A 17 -9.29 -13.97 -5.07
N GLN A 18 -8.79 -13.02 -5.86
CA GLN A 18 -8.67 -11.64 -5.40
C GLN A 18 -10.04 -10.99 -5.29
N TYR A 19 -10.93 -11.25 -6.25
CA TYR A 19 -12.27 -10.69 -6.26
C TYR A 19 -13.29 -11.80 -6.03
N HIS A 20 -14.28 -11.53 -5.17
CA HIS A 20 -15.43 -12.41 -5.07
C HIS A 20 -16.47 -11.95 -6.09
N VAL A 21 -16.56 -12.69 -7.20
CA VAL A 21 -17.44 -12.38 -8.32
C VAL A 21 -18.65 -13.32 -8.26
N SER A 22 -19.85 -12.78 -8.48
CA SER A 22 -21.09 -13.55 -8.51
C SER A 22 -21.11 -14.55 -9.67
N ASP A 23 -21.84 -15.66 -9.53
CA ASP A 23 -22.05 -16.60 -10.63
C ASP A 23 -22.75 -15.94 -11.83
N GLN A 24 -23.60 -14.95 -11.59
CA GLN A 24 -24.33 -14.23 -12.64
C GLN A 24 -23.37 -13.38 -13.49
N ASP A 25 -22.47 -12.64 -12.86
CA ASP A 25 -21.48 -11.82 -13.56
C ASP A 25 -20.47 -12.67 -14.32
N LEU A 26 -20.08 -13.82 -13.74
CA LEU A 26 -19.26 -14.80 -14.44
C LEU A 26 -19.97 -15.36 -15.69
N ARG A 27 -21.26 -15.70 -15.60
CA ARG A 27 -22.04 -16.15 -16.77
C ARG A 27 -22.08 -15.07 -17.85
N ARG A 28 -22.46 -13.84 -17.47
CA ARG A 28 -22.51 -12.69 -18.40
C ARG A 28 -21.19 -12.48 -19.11
N ALA A 29 -20.07 -12.56 -18.39
CA ALA A 29 -18.75 -12.42 -18.99
C ALA A 29 -18.44 -13.59 -19.94
N LEU A 30 -18.63 -14.83 -19.50
CA LEU A 30 -18.29 -16.02 -20.30
C LEU A 30 -19.14 -16.13 -21.58
N GLU A 31 -20.39 -15.67 -21.57
CA GLU A 31 -21.29 -15.69 -22.74
C GLU A 31 -20.91 -14.64 -23.81
N ARG A 32 -20.19 -13.58 -23.40
CA ARG A 32 -19.87 -12.44 -24.27
C ARG A 32 -18.40 -12.36 -24.66
N LEU A 33 -17.54 -13.21 -24.09
CA LEU A 33 -16.14 -13.24 -24.45
C LEU A 33 -15.96 -13.80 -25.87
N PRO A 34 -15.31 -13.06 -26.78
CA PRO A 34 -15.13 -13.50 -28.17
C PRO A 34 -14.04 -14.57 -28.32
N VAL A 35 -13.28 -14.83 -27.26
CA VAL A 35 -12.16 -15.79 -27.26
C VAL A 35 -12.33 -16.74 -26.07
N GLU A 36 -12.10 -18.03 -26.32
CA GLU A 36 -12.11 -19.04 -25.26
C GLU A 36 -10.91 -18.85 -24.34
N VAL A 37 -11.18 -18.64 -23.05
CA VAL A 37 -10.16 -18.60 -22.01
C VAL A 37 -9.97 -20.02 -21.45
N THR A 38 -8.96 -20.73 -21.96
CA THR A 38 -8.61 -22.10 -21.55
C THR A 38 -7.12 -22.23 -21.21
N GLY A 39 -6.67 -23.43 -20.85
CA GLY A 39 -5.27 -23.74 -20.56
C GLY A 39 -5.10 -25.13 -19.95
N PRO A 40 -3.84 -25.58 -19.79
CA PRO A 40 -3.55 -26.88 -19.20
C PRO A 40 -4.00 -26.95 -17.73
N PRO A 41 -4.23 -28.16 -17.19
CA PRO A 41 -4.59 -28.31 -15.80
C PRO A 41 -3.45 -27.86 -14.89
N THR A 42 -3.77 -27.06 -13.88
CA THR A 42 -2.76 -26.53 -12.93
C THR A 42 -2.75 -27.30 -11.62
N ASP A 43 -3.88 -27.92 -11.26
CA ASP A 43 -4.09 -28.53 -9.96
C ASP A 43 -4.72 -29.92 -10.13
N GLN A 44 -4.36 -30.87 -9.27
CA GLN A 44 -4.90 -32.23 -9.28
C GLN A 44 -6.28 -32.28 -8.59
N VAL A 45 -7.19 -31.39 -9.01
CA VAL A 45 -8.57 -31.34 -8.55
C VAL A 45 -9.45 -31.63 -9.74
N GLU A 46 -10.20 -32.71 -9.67
CA GLU A 46 -11.09 -33.14 -10.75
C GLU A 46 -12.46 -32.48 -10.63
N VAL A 47 -13.07 -32.16 -11.77
CA VAL A 47 -14.47 -31.73 -11.81
C VAL A 47 -15.42 -32.93 -11.68
N SER A 48 -16.59 -32.68 -11.12
CA SER A 48 -17.57 -33.72 -10.78
C SER A 48 -18.63 -33.88 -11.87
N VAL A 49 -19.20 -32.77 -12.36
CA VAL A 49 -20.40 -32.82 -13.21
C VAL A 49 -20.06 -32.71 -14.70
N TYR A 50 -19.28 -31.73 -15.11
CA TYR A 50 -19.09 -31.41 -16.53
C TYR A 50 -17.80 -32.02 -17.11
N ARG A 51 -17.73 -33.33 -17.22
CA ARG A 51 -16.53 -34.07 -17.70
C ARG A 51 -16.51 -34.27 -19.22
N ASP A 52 -15.33 -34.52 -19.76
CA ASP A 52 -15.07 -34.99 -21.14
C ASP A 52 -15.70 -34.12 -22.23
N LEU A 53 -15.56 -32.80 -22.06
CA LEU A 53 -16.05 -31.82 -23.03
C LEU A 53 -15.12 -31.75 -24.24
N GLU A 54 -15.70 -31.75 -25.44
CA GLU A 54 -14.98 -31.84 -26.73
C GLU A 54 -13.82 -30.85 -26.87
N ARG A 55 -13.98 -29.61 -26.37
CA ARG A 55 -12.99 -28.54 -26.48
C ARG A 55 -12.02 -28.42 -25.30
N ILE A 56 -12.19 -29.24 -24.26
CA ILE A 56 -11.39 -29.14 -23.03
C ILE A 56 -10.63 -30.45 -22.84
N GLU A 57 -9.31 -30.44 -23.08
CA GLU A 57 -8.46 -31.64 -23.06
C GLU A 57 -8.26 -32.27 -21.66
N THR A 58 -8.90 -31.74 -20.62
CA THR A 58 -8.70 -32.17 -19.23
C THR A 58 -9.98 -32.13 -18.39
N ASN A 59 -10.10 -33.07 -17.44
CA ASN A 59 -11.12 -33.05 -16.38
C ASN A 59 -10.64 -32.40 -15.08
N MET A 60 -9.43 -31.87 -15.07
CA MET A 60 -8.85 -31.20 -13.91
C MET A 60 -9.08 -29.68 -13.97
N VAL A 61 -8.94 -29.03 -12.82
CA VAL A 61 -9.12 -27.57 -12.69
C VAL A 61 -8.00 -26.80 -13.41
N ARG A 62 -8.41 -25.79 -14.18
CA ARG A 62 -7.54 -24.91 -14.98
C ARG A 62 -7.36 -23.55 -14.31
N GLY A 63 -6.65 -23.52 -13.19
CA GLY A 63 -6.48 -22.34 -12.33
C GLY A 63 -5.99 -21.08 -13.04
N GLY A 64 -5.15 -21.22 -14.08
CA GLY A 64 -4.71 -20.10 -14.92
C GLY A 64 -5.89 -19.40 -15.62
N ALA A 65 -6.74 -20.17 -16.31
CA ALA A 65 -7.90 -19.66 -17.01
C ALA A 65 -8.89 -18.98 -16.05
N LEU A 66 -9.15 -19.62 -14.89
CA LEU A 66 -10.04 -19.09 -13.86
C LEU A 66 -9.60 -17.71 -13.37
N ARG A 67 -8.30 -17.50 -13.15
CA ARG A 67 -7.74 -16.21 -12.71
C ARG A 67 -7.89 -15.12 -13.77
N VAL A 68 -7.65 -15.45 -15.03
CA VAL A 68 -7.79 -14.51 -16.14
C VAL A 68 -9.22 -13.94 -16.19
N VAL A 69 -10.24 -14.78 -16.06
CA VAL A 69 -11.64 -14.33 -16.08
C VAL A 69 -12.02 -13.64 -14.77
N ASN A 70 -11.80 -14.28 -13.62
CA ASN A 70 -12.30 -13.79 -12.33
C ASN A 70 -11.53 -12.56 -11.82
N ASP A 71 -10.20 -12.67 -11.69
CA ASP A 71 -9.35 -11.61 -11.12
C ASP A 71 -8.96 -10.56 -12.14
N GLY A 72 -8.97 -10.93 -13.43
CA GLY A 72 -8.68 -10.05 -14.56
C GLY A 72 -9.95 -9.40 -15.12
N ILE A 73 -10.62 -10.09 -16.03
CA ILE A 73 -11.69 -9.51 -16.86
C ILE A 73 -12.83 -8.94 -16.01
N VAL A 74 -13.42 -9.75 -15.12
CA VAL A 74 -14.55 -9.30 -14.31
C VAL A 74 -14.09 -8.47 -13.12
N GLY A 75 -13.08 -8.94 -12.38
CA GLY A 75 -12.55 -8.24 -11.20
C GLY A 75 -11.94 -6.86 -11.49
N LYS A 76 -11.49 -6.62 -12.73
CA LYS A 76 -10.93 -5.34 -13.19
C LYS A 76 -11.75 -4.71 -14.32
N ALA A 77 -13.03 -5.04 -14.47
CA ALA A 77 -13.88 -4.55 -15.57
C ALA A 77 -13.80 -3.02 -15.75
N THR A 78 -13.85 -2.24 -14.66
CA THR A 78 -13.73 -0.77 -14.72
C THR A 78 -12.40 -0.26 -15.28
N LYS A 79 -11.29 -0.95 -14.96
CA LYS A 79 -9.96 -0.61 -15.47
C LYS A 79 -9.77 -1.12 -16.91
N LEU A 80 -10.27 -2.31 -17.21
CA LEU A 80 -10.24 -2.88 -18.56
C LEU A 80 -11.03 -2.00 -19.54
N LYS A 81 -12.20 -1.50 -19.13
CA LYS A 81 -13.03 -0.58 -19.91
C LYS A 81 -12.24 0.65 -20.37
N LYS A 82 -11.43 1.26 -19.48
CA LYS A 82 -10.57 2.39 -19.86
C LYS A 82 -9.66 2.05 -21.05
N PHE A 83 -9.08 0.85 -21.09
CA PHE A 83 -8.23 0.43 -22.22
C PHE A 83 -9.05 0.13 -23.48
N VAL A 84 -10.22 -0.48 -23.34
CA VAL A 84 -11.16 -0.73 -24.44
C VAL A 84 -11.58 0.59 -25.10
N ASP A 85 -12.00 1.57 -24.30
CA ASP A 85 -12.42 2.89 -24.77
C ASP A 85 -11.24 3.62 -25.44
N ASN A 86 -10.05 3.61 -24.82
CA ASN A 86 -8.84 4.24 -25.39
C ASN A 86 -8.39 3.61 -26.73
N LEU A 87 -8.63 2.31 -26.91
CA LEU A 87 -8.27 1.58 -28.14
C LEU A 87 -9.43 1.55 -29.15
N ASN A 88 -10.59 2.15 -28.84
CA ASN A 88 -11.80 2.13 -29.65
C ASN A 88 -12.23 0.70 -30.06
N LEU A 89 -12.15 -0.24 -29.12
CA LEU A 89 -12.55 -1.64 -29.37
C LEU A 89 -14.08 -1.79 -29.27
N VAL A 90 -14.71 -2.21 -30.37
CA VAL A 90 -16.16 -2.46 -30.46
C VAL A 90 -16.51 -3.85 -29.91
N GLY A 91 -17.71 -4.01 -29.34
CA GLY A 91 -18.22 -5.30 -28.85
C GLY A 91 -17.88 -5.60 -27.38
N TRP A 92 -17.32 -4.62 -26.67
CA TRP A 92 -16.95 -4.70 -25.25
C TRP A 92 -17.79 -3.77 -24.36
N GLU A 93 -18.88 -3.21 -24.90
CA GLU A 93 -19.78 -2.28 -24.21
C GLU A 93 -20.40 -2.93 -22.96
N TRP A 94 -20.58 -4.25 -22.97
CA TRP A 94 -21.08 -5.05 -21.85
C TRP A 94 -20.20 -5.00 -20.59
N LEU A 95 -18.94 -4.56 -20.68
CA LEU A 95 -18.11 -4.30 -19.49
C LEU A 95 -18.72 -3.20 -18.60
N GLU A 96 -19.52 -2.30 -19.18
CA GLU A 96 -20.23 -1.28 -18.43
C GLU A 96 -21.18 -1.90 -17.42
N GLU A 97 -21.98 -2.88 -17.83
CA GLU A 97 -22.96 -3.58 -16.99
C GLU A 97 -22.30 -4.22 -15.75
N LEU A 98 -21.10 -4.78 -15.91
CA LEU A 98 -20.32 -5.34 -14.81
C LEU A 98 -19.75 -4.27 -13.88
N SER A 99 -19.49 -3.08 -14.41
CA SER A 99 -18.97 -1.94 -13.65
C SER A 99 -20.06 -1.13 -12.93
N SER A 100 -21.28 -1.09 -13.49
CA SER A 100 -22.44 -0.37 -12.98
C SER A 100 -23.31 -1.21 -12.05
N ALA A 101 -23.27 -2.54 -12.13
CA ALA A 101 -23.84 -3.42 -11.10
C ALA A 101 -23.19 -3.20 -9.71
N LYS A 102 -21.94 -2.70 -9.66
CA LYS A 102 -21.30 -2.23 -8.41
C LYS A 102 -21.72 -0.83 -7.94
N LYS A 103 -22.50 -0.09 -8.75
CA LYS A 103 -22.96 1.28 -8.46
C LYS A 103 -24.44 1.35 -8.03
N MET A 104 -25.26 0.34 -8.30
CA MET A 104 -26.73 0.35 -8.08
C MET A 104 -27.18 -0.18 -6.70
N GLU A 105 -26.46 0.11 -5.61
CA GLU A 105 -27.00 0.01 -4.23
C GLU A 105 -27.19 1.40 -3.59
N THR A 106 -27.59 2.39 -4.39
CA THR A 106 -27.77 3.78 -3.95
C THR A 106 -29.14 4.01 -3.29
N ASN A 107 -29.13 4.35 -2.01
CA ASN A 107 -30.23 4.99 -1.29
C ASN A 107 -30.39 6.45 -1.78
N ASN A 108 -31.62 6.85 -2.09
CA ASN A 108 -31.98 8.08 -2.83
C ASN A 108 -31.92 9.42 -2.07
N ASN A 109 -31.09 9.62 -1.03
CA ASN A 109 -31.19 10.83 -0.18
C ASN A 109 -29.84 11.49 0.21
N ALA A 110 -28.97 11.84 -0.74
CA ALA A 110 -27.86 12.77 -0.45
C ALA A 110 -27.38 13.53 -1.71
N GLY A 111 -26.99 14.80 -1.53
CA GLY A 111 -26.47 15.73 -2.55
C GLY A 111 -25.18 15.27 -3.27
N PRO A 112 -24.47 16.19 -3.95
CA PRO A 112 -23.88 15.96 -5.27
C PRO A 112 -22.97 14.72 -5.31
N ALA A 113 -23.33 13.78 -6.19
CA ALA A 113 -22.58 12.57 -6.57
C ALA A 113 -22.03 11.73 -5.39
N THR A 114 -22.91 11.24 -4.51
CA THR A 114 -22.53 10.32 -3.43
C THR A 114 -22.12 8.96 -4.01
N VAL A 115 -20.81 8.75 -4.14
CA VAL A 115 -20.24 7.41 -4.40
C VAL A 115 -20.45 6.56 -3.16
N ALA A 116 -21.29 5.52 -3.29
CA ALA A 116 -21.65 4.62 -2.19
C ALA A 116 -20.40 4.06 -1.45
N PRO A 117 -20.49 3.84 -0.13
CA PRO A 117 -19.43 3.16 0.62
C PRO A 117 -19.19 1.75 0.08
N LYS A 118 -17.93 1.26 0.12
CA LYS A 118 -17.57 -0.08 -0.38
C LYS A 118 -17.06 -0.99 0.72
N ASP A 119 -17.72 -2.13 0.91
CA ASP A 119 -17.33 -3.15 1.90
C ASP A 119 -16.31 -4.18 1.38
N ASP A 120 -15.97 -4.17 0.09
CA ASP A 120 -15.07 -5.14 -0.57
C ASP A 120 -13.75 -5.36 0.20
N TYR A 121 -13.24 -4.31 0.85
CA TYR A 121 -11.98 -4.40 1.58
C TYR A 121 -12.13 -5.12 2.93
N LEU A 122 -13.31 -5.20 3.55
CA LEU A 122 -13.57 -5.86 4.84
C LEU A 122 -13.74 -7.39 4.74
N VAL A 123 -13.86 -7.92 3.52
CA VAL A 123 -13.94 -9.38 3.31
C VAL A 123 -12.63 -10.06 3.72
N ASP A 124 -12.71 -11.20 4.39
CA ASP A 124 -11.57 -12.02 4.80
C ASP A 124 -10.58 -11.32 5.74
N VAL A 125 -11.10 -10.76 6.82
CA VAL A 125 -10.28 -10.30 7.93
C VAL A 125 -9.71 -11.52 8.66
N VAL A 126 -8.39 -11.66 8.57
CA VAL A 126 -7.64 -12.70 9.29
C VAL A 126 -7.32 -12.19 10.69
N GLY A 127 -7.36 -13.07 11.70
CA GLY A 127 -6.92 -12.74 13.05
C GLY A 127 -5.53 -12.06 13.05
N GLY A 128 -5.40 -10.98 13.82
CA GLY A 128 -4.17 -10.17 13.87
C GLY A 128 -4.06 -9.08 12.80
N ARG A 129 -5.06 -8.89 11.93
CA ARG A 129 -5.13 -7.78 10.98
C ARG A 129 -6.23 -6.78 11.38
N PRO A 130 -5.90 -5.66 12.04
CA PRO A 130 -6.91 -4.71 12.49
C PRO A 130 -7.64 -4.03 11.32
N ILE A 131 -8.90 -3.68 11.57
CA ILE A 131 -9.65 -2.72 10.78
C ILE A 131 -9.39 -1.36 11.42
N PHE A 132 -8.95 -0.39 10.62
CA PHE A 132 -8.63 0.96 11.11
C PHE A 132 -9.83 1.87 11.00
N ALA A 133 -10.58 1.79 9.91
CA ALA A 133 -11.78 2.58 9.67
C ALA A 133 -12.79 1.76 8.86
N HIS A 134 -14.08 1.98 9.10
CA HIS A 134 -15.17 1.43 8.32
C HIS A 134 -15.41 2.28 7.04
N PRO A 135 -16.16 1.78 6.04
CA PRO A 135 -16.29 2.47 4.76
C PRO A 135 -16.99 3.82 4.94
N SER A 136 -16.39 4.88 4.40
CA SER A 136 -16.85 6.26 4.54
C SER A 136 -17.18 6.70 5.98
N SER A 137 -16.61 6.04 7.00
CA SER A 137 -16.93 6.35 8.40
C SER A 137 -16.22 7.62 8.85
N VAL A 138 -16.97 8.54 9.44
CA VAL A 138 -16.41 9.72 10.13
C VAL A 138 -15.38 9.28 11.16
N GLY A 139 -14.24 9.99 11.21
CA GLY A 139 -13.11 9.61 12.06
C GLY A 139 -12.10 8.67 11.38
N GLY A 140 -12.42 8.14 10.20
CA GLY A 140 -11.48 7.40 9.37
C GLY A 140 -10.35 8.27 8.79
N PHE A 141 -9.63 7.75 7.80
CA PHE A 141 -8.57 8.53 7.15
C PHE A 141 -9.16 9.63 6.28
N ARG A 142 -8.86 10.89 6.56
CA ARG A 142 -9.32 12.02 5.77
C ARG A 142 -8.58 12.06 4.44
N LEU A 143 -9.32 12.10 3.32
CA LEU A 143 -8.73 12.18 1.99
C LEU A 143 -8.07 13.56 1.78
N ARG A 144 -6.77 13.54 1.51
CA ARG A 144 -6.00 14.67 1.00
C ARG A 144 -5.38 14.30 -0.34
N TYR A 145 -5.66 15.07 -1.37
CA TYR A 145 -4.97 14.87 -2.66
C TYR A 145 -3.54 15.37 -2.56
N GLY A 146 -2.60 14.56 -3.02
CA GLY A 146 -1.21 14.96 -3.04
C GLY A 146 -0.29 13.82 -3.46
N ARG A 147 0.95 14.18 -3.79
CA ARG A 147 2.02 13.22 -4.04
C ARG A 147 3.28 13.73 -3.36
N ALA A 148 3.60 13.14 -2.22
CA ALA A 148 4.91 13.28 -1.59
C ALA A 148 5.96 12.48 -2.36
N ARG A 149 7.23 12.82 -2.12
CA ARG A 149 8.44 12.21 -2.71
C ARG A 149 8.47 10.67 -2.64
N ASN A 150 7.84 10.10 -1.61
CA ASN A 150 7.78 8.67 -1.33
C ASN A 150 6.38 8.06 -1.55
N THR A 151 5.53 8.69 -2.37
CA THR A 151 4.15 8.24 -2.66
C THR A 151 3.85 8.26 -4.18
N GLY A 152 2.68 7.73 -4.56
CA GLY A 152 2.30 7.42 -5.95
C GLY A 152 2.62 5.95 -6.27
N LEU A 153 2.33 5.48 -7.49
CA LEU A 153 2.55 4.08 -7.88
C LEU A 153 1.95 3.07 -6.87
N ALA A 154 0.72 3.31 -6.44
CA ALA A 154 0.01 2.59 -5.39
C ALA A 154 0.63 2.67 -3.98
N ALA A 155 1.49 3.66 -3.71
CA ALA A 155 1.91 4.03 -2.37
C ALA A 155 1.17 5.29 -1.89
N LEU A 156 0.67 5.25 -0.66
CA LEU A 156 -0.09 6.33 -0.02
C LEU A 156 0.64 6.82 1.23
N GLY A 157 0.48 8.11 1.52
CA GLY A 157 1.09 8.73 2.68
C GLY A 157 0.16 8.74 3.88
N VAL A 158 0.68 8.44 5.07
CA VAL A 158 0.00 8.72 6.35
C VAL A 158 0.96 9.39 7.32
N HIS A 159 0.42 10.12 8.29
CA HIS A 159 1.24 10.80 9.27
C HIS A 159 1.96 9.81 10.20
N PRO A 160 3.27 9.99 10.50
CA PRO A 160 4.00 9.11 11.42
C PRO A 160 3.37 9.00 12.81
N ALA A 161 2.78 10.09 13.33
CA ALA A 161 2.05 10.03 14.60
C ALA A 161 0.90 9.01 14.57
N THR A 162 0.17 8.90 13.44
CA THR A 162 -0.90 7.91 13.28
C THR A 162 -0.34 6.49 13.37
N MET A 163 0.84 6.23 12.79
CA MET A 163 1.51 4.92 12.88
C MET A 163 1.82 4.54 14.34
N VAL A 164 2.33 5.49 15.13
CA VAL A 164 2.67 5.30 16.56
C VAL A 164 1.41 5.09 17.40
N ILE A 165 0.38 5.94 17.23
CA ILE A 165 -0.89 5.84 17.97
C ILE A 165 -1.60 4.50 17.67
N LEU A 166 -1.47 4.00 16.44
CA LEU A 166 -1.94 2.67 16.04
C LEU A 166 -0.99 1.54 16.42
N ARG A 167 -0.07 1.77 17.36
CA ARG A 167 0.84 0.77 17.96
C ARG A 167 1.71 0.03 16.93
N GLY A 168 2.10 0.70 15.85
CA GLY A 168 2.97 0.13 14.82
C GLY A 168 2.31 -0.94 13.94
N PHE A 169 0.98 -1.13 14.00
CA PHE A 169 0.28 -1.99 13.03
C PHE A 169 0.35 -1.44 11.60
N ILE A 170 0.49 -0.12 11.47
CA ILE A 170 0.88 0.53 10.23
C ILE A 170 2.34 0.92 10.38
N ALA A 171 3.20 0.32 9.56
CA ALA A 171 4.61 0.64 9.45
C ALA A 171 4.96 0.99 8.01
N VAL A 172 6.20 1.46 7.80
CA VAL A 172 6.73 1.72 6.46
C VAL A 172 6.71 0.43 5.65
N GLY A 173 6.00 0.42 4.52
CA GLY A 173 5.85 -0.78 3.70
C GLY A 173 4.69 -1.69 4.10
N THR A 174 3.96 -1.40 5.18
CA THR A 174 2.71 -2.11 5.47
C THR A 174 1.72 -1.87 4.33
N GLN A 175 1.18 -2.94 3.77
CA GLN A 175 0.11 -2.86 2.79
C GLN A 175 -1.22 -2.67 3.51
N LEU A 176 -1.98 -1.63 3.17
CA LEU A 176 -3.38 -1.48 3.54
C LEU A 176 -4.30 -1.98 2.42
N ARG A 177 -5.42 -2.58 2.81
CA ARG A 177 -6.58 -2.70 1.92
C ARG A 177 -7.43 -1.45 2.16
N ILE A 178 -7.60 -0.65 1.12
CA ILE A 178 -8.30 0.63 1.18
C ILE A 178 -9.64 0.51 0.47
N GLU A 179 -10.59 1.33 0.88
CA GLU A 179 -11.92 1.39 0.28
C GLU A 179 -11.89 1.96 -1.15
N ARG A 180 -11.06 2.99 -1.38
CA ARG A 180 -10.96 3.75 -2.63
C ARG A 180 -9.62 4.50 -2.69
N PRO A 181 -9.14 4.91 -3.89
CA PRO A 181 -9.65 4.59 -5.23
C PRO A 181 -9.26 3.19 -5.72
N GLY A 182 -8.19 2.61 -5.16
CA GLY A 182 -7.70 1.27 -5.48
C GLY A 182 -8.09 0.22 -4.45
N LYS A 183 -7.68 -1.03 -4.67
CA LYS A 183 -7.92 -2.13 -3.72
C LYS A 183 -6.95 -2.13 -2.54
N SER A 184 -5.71 -1.71 -2.79
CA SER A 184 -4.63 -1.80 -1.82
C SER A 184 -3.55 -0.80 -2.14
N ALA A 185 -2.88 -0.38 -1.08
CA ALA A 185 -1.75 0.51 -1.18
C ALA A 185 -0.66 0.14 -0.19
N THR A 186 0.58 0.43 -0.54
CA THR A 186 1.71 0.42 0.39
C THR A 186 1.75 1.74 1.13
N ILE A 187 2.00 1.73 2.44
CA ILE A 187 2.03 2.95 3.23
C ILE A 187 3.44 3.47 3.42
N THR A 188 3.58 4.78 3.28
CA THR A 188 4.82 5.52 3.53
C THR A 188 4.55 6.72 4.46
N PRO A 189 5.56 7.18 5.21
CA PRO A 189 5.41 8.29 6.15
C PRO A 189 5.41 9.63 5.41
N VAL A 190 4.47 10.50 5.75
CA VAL A 190 4.43 11.91 5.30
C VAL A 190 4.13 12.76 6.52
N ASP A 191 5.08 13.57 6.96
CA ASP A 191 5.03 14.42 8.16
C ASP A 191 4.44 15.81 7.92
N GLY A 192 4.37 16.26 6.66
CA GLY A 192 3.72 17.52 6.28
C GLY A 192 2.20 17.44 6.12
N ILE A 193 1.49 16.56 6.84
CA ILE A 193 0.02 16.44 6.78
C ILE A 193 -0.58 16.31 8.19
N GLU A 194 -1.90 16.33 8.31
CA GLU A 194 -2.52 16.27 9.64
C GLU A 194 -2.46 14.85 10.24
N GLY A 195 -1.96 14.77 11.47
CA GLY A 195 -1.97 13.55 12.28
C GLY A 195 -3.33 13.27 12.94
N PRO A 196 -3.38 12.32 13.88
CA PRO A 196 -4.63 11.91 14.51
C PRO A 196 -5.09 12.93 15.55
N ILE A 197 -6.40 12.92 15.81
CA ILE A 197 -7.00 13.61 16.96
C ILE A 197 -7.47 12.54 17.94
N ILE A 198 -7.01 12.64 19.18
CA ILE A 198 -7.20 11.62 20.21
C ILE A 198 -7.84 12.23 21.45
N ARG A 199 -8.58 11.40 22.19
CA ARG A 199 -9.00 11.64 23.56
C ARG A 199 -8.10 10.87 24.51
N LEU A 200 -7.59 11.56 25.52
CA LEU A 200 -6.76 10.99 26.57
C LEU A 200 -7.62 10.47 27.72
N THR A 201 -7.05 9.62 28.58
CA THR A 201 -7.73 9.05 29.77
C THR A 201 -8.20 10.10 30.80
N ASP A 202 -7.67 11.31 30.74
CA ASP A 202 -8.14 12.45 31.52
C ASP A 202 -9.35 13.16 30.90
N GLY A 203 -9.78 12.76 29.70
CA GLY A 203 -10.88 13.36 28.94
C GLY A 203 -10.44 14.44 27.95
N SER A 204 -9.20 14.92 28.02
CA SER A 204 -8.67 15.96 27.14
C SER A 204 -8.57 15.47 25.70
N VAL A 205 -8.84 16.36 24.75
CA VAL A 205 -8.72 16.11 23.32
C VAL A 205 -7.47 16.81 22.81
N VAL A 206 -6.63 16.07 22.10
CA VAL A 206 -5.34 16.54 21.59
C VAL A 206 -5.21 16.18 20.13
N ARG A 207 -4.80 17.17 19.31
CA ARG A 207 -4.30 16.94 17.96
C ARG A 207 -2.81 16.58 18.05
N VAL A 208 -2.44 15.44 17.50
CA VAL A 208 -1.07 14.92 17.57
C VAL A 208 -0.33 15.27 16.28
N GLU A 209 0.69 16.11 16.40
CA GLU A 209 1.34 16.80 15.27
C GLU A 209 2.73 16.27 14.96
N SER A 210 3.32 15.48 15.86
CA SER A 210 4.66 14.92 15.65
C SER A 210 4.76 13.49 16.17
N MET A 211 5.79 12.78 15.69
CA MET A 211 6.08 11.43 16.16
C MET A 211 6.46 11.44 17.65
N GLU A 212 7.26 12.42 18.08
CA GLU A 212 7.69 12.58 19.47
C GLU A 212 6.51 12.89 20.40
N GLN A 213 5.55 13.70 19.94
CA GLN A 213 4.31 13.94 20.69
C GLN A 213 3.50 12.64 20.80
N ALA A 214 3.39 11.88 19.71
CA ALA A 214 2.67 10.61 19.69
C ALA A 214 3.24 9.61 20.70
N GLU A 215 4.56 9.47 20.77
CA GLU A 215 5.25 8.60 21.73
C GLU A 215 4.94 8.97 23.19
N LYS A 216 4.90 10.28 23.51
CA LYS A 216 4.58 10.77 24.86
C LYS A 216 3.14 10.48 25.29
N VAL A 217 2.20 10.48 24.35
CA VAL A 217 0.76 10.33 24.67
C VAL A 217 0.22 8.92 24.41
N ALA A 218 0.97 8.06 23.70
CA ALA A 218 0.51 6.73 23.25
C ALA A 218 -0.04 5.84 24.38
N THR A 219 0.51 5.94 25.58
CA THR A 219 0.07 5.15 26.76
C THR A 219 -1.21 5.69 27.40
N ARG A 220 -1.60 6.93 27.10
CA ARG A 220 -2.75 7.65 27.66
C ARG A 220 -3.92 7.76 26.69
N VAL A 221 -3.84 7.16 25.50
CA VAL A 221 -4.93 7.19 24.52
C VAL A 221 -6.11 6.38 25.03
N GLU A 222 -7.25 7.05 25.23
CA GLU A 222 -8.52 6.40 25.56
C GLU A 222 -9.32 6.08 24.28
N LYS A 223 -9.42 7.06 23.37
CA LYS A 223 -10.17 6.94 22.12
C LYS A 223 -9.48 7.71 21.00
N ILE A 224 -9.42 7.13 19.81
CA ILE A 224 -9.00 7.85 18.61
C ILE A 224 -10.26 8.42 17.96
N LEU A 225 -10.35 9.75 17.88
CA LEU A 225 -11.52 10.43 17.29
C LEU A 225 -11.37 10.52 15.76
N TYR A 226 -10.15 10.85 15.31
CA TYR A 226 -9.81 10.95 13.89
C TYR A 226 -8.44 10.32 13.65
N LEU A 227 -8.31 9.51 12.59
CA LEU A 227 -7.04 8.89 12.20
C LEU A 227 -6.03 9.89 11.58
N GLY A 228 -6.50 11.05 11.14
CA GLY A 228 -5.71 12.02 10.39
C GLY A 228 -5.79 11.81 8.88
N ASP A 229 -4.85 12.40 8.17
CA ASP A 229 -4.84 12.41 6.70
C ASP A 229 -4.32 11.10 6.10
N ILE A 230 -4.88 10.75 4.94
CA ILE A 230 -4.26 9.85 3.97
C ILE A 230 -4.04 10.60 2.64
N VAL A 231 -2.79 10.64 2.21
CA VAL A 231 -2.39 11.30 0.96
C VAL A 231 -2.57 10.34 -0.19
N VAL A 232 -3.43 10.72 -1.13
CA VAL A 232 -3.71 9.95 -2.34
C VAL A 232 -3.39 10.77 -3.58
N GLY A 233 -2.49 10.24 -4.42
CA GLY A 233 -2.14 10.85 -5.68
C GLY A 233 -3.29 10.84 -6.67
N PHE A 234 -3.44 11.91 -7.45
CA PHE A 234 -4.40 11.97 -8.57
C PHE A 234 -4.25 10.77 -9.53
N GLY A 235 -3.00 10.35 -9.79
CA GLY A 235 -2.69 9.19 -10.63
C GLY A 235 -3.36 7.90 -10.18
N GLU A 236 -3.61 7.72 -8.88
CA GLU A 236 -4.30 6.54 -8.35
C GLU A 236 -5.78 6.51 -8.76
N PHE A 237 -6.45 7.66 -8.77
CA PHE A 237 -7.83 7.77 -9.27
C PHE A 237 -7.89 7.56 -10.77
N LEU A 238 -6.96 8.18 -11.51
CA LEU A 238 -6.87 8.04 -12.96
C LEU A 238 -6.57 6.61 -13.39
N GLU A 239 -5.67 5.90 -12.69
CA GLU A 239 -5.30 4.52 -13.01
C GLU A 239 -6.45 3.55 -12.71
N ASN A 240 -7.14 3.74 -11.59
CA ASN A 240 -8.25 2.88 -11.18
C ASN A 240 -9.59 3.28 -11.83
N ASN A 241 -9.60 4.32 -12.67
CA ASN A 241 -10.79 4.86 -13.31
C ASN A 241 -11.91 5.15 -12.27
N HIS A 242 -11.52 5.78 -11.17
CA HIS A 242 -12.41 6.16 -10.07
C HIS A 242 -12.73 7.65 -10.15
N PRO A 243 -14.00 8.08 -9.94
CA PRO A 243 -14.33 9.50 -9.87
C PRO A 243 -13.60 10.16 -8.71
N LEU A 244 -13.22 11.43 -8.89
CA LEU A 244 -12.66 12.22 -7.81
C LEU A 244 -13.73 12.40 -6.73
N MET A 245 -13.29 12.22 -5.48
CA MET A 245 -14.08 12.48 -4.29
C MET A 245 -13.84 13.91 -3.78
N PRO A 246 -14.79 14.54 -3.07
CA PRO A 246 -14.56 15.80 -2.40
C PRO A 246 -13.38 15.70 -1.42
N ALA A 247 -12.36 16.54 -1.59
CA ALA A 247 -11.23 16.62 -0.67
C ALA A 247 -11.61 17.37 0.60
N GLY A 248 -10.96 17.03 1.72
CA GLY A 248 -10.99 17.89 2.90
C GLY A 248 -10.22 19.18 2.64
N TYR A 249 -10.67 20.31 3.20
CA TYR A 249 -9.96 21.58 3.04
C TYR A 249 -8.57 21.52 3.68
N CYS A 250 -7.55 21.94 2.93
CA CYS A 250 -6.13 21.75 3.26
C CYS A 250 -5.29 22.95 2.85
N GLU A 251 -4.07 23.02 3.37
CA GLU A 251 -3.19 24.18 3.28
C GLU A 251 -2.80 24.50 1.83
N GLU A 252 -2.62 23.49 0.98
CA GLU A 252 -2.31 23.69 -0.45
C GLU A 252 -3.47 24.36 -1.18
N TRP A 253 -4.72 23.99 -0.87
CA TRP A 253 -5.89 24.64 -1.46
C TRP A 253 -6.01 26.09 -0.96
N TRP A 254 -5.87 26.32 0.34
CA TRP A 254 -5.89 27.67 0.91
C TRP A 254 -4.78 28.56 0.31
N ALA A 255 -3.57 28.04 0.11
CA ALA A 255 -2.46 28.75 -0.51
C ALA A 255 -2.78 29.21 -1.95
N GLU A 256 -3.46 28.37 -2.75
CA GLU A 256 -3.93 28.75 -4.08
C GLU A 256 -5.05 29.80 -4.02
N GLU A 257 -5.93 29.75 -3.03
CA GLU A 257 -6.97 30.78 -2.84
C GLU A 257 -6.37 32.12 -2.45
N LEU A 258 -5.39 32.11 -1.55
CA LEU A 258 -4.61 33.28 -1.18
C LEU A 258 -3.84 33.85 -2.38
N ARG A 259 -3.14 33.01 -3.14
CA ARG A 259 -2.45 33.42 -4.38
C ARG A 259 -3.42 34.09 -5.36
N ASN A 260 -4.58 33.47 -5.59
CA ASN A 260 -5.60 34.01 -6.49
C ASN A 260 -6.18 35.34 -6.00
N ALA A 261 -6.42 35.49 -4.69
CA ALA A 261 -6.90 36.74 -4.12
C ALA A 261 -5.87 37.86 -4.30
N LEU A 262 -4.59 37.59 -4.01
CA LEU A 262 -3.51 38.55 -4.23
C LEU A 262 -3.39 38.94 -5.71
N LEU A 263 -3.47 37.98 -6.62
CA LEU A 263 -3.40 38.24 -8.07
C LEU A 263 -4.52 39.18 -8.55
N LYS A 264 -5.73 39.04 -7.98
CA LYS A 264 -6.87 39.93 -8.28
C LYS A 264 -6.73 41.33 -7.68
N THR A 265 -6.00 41.47 -6.57
CA THR A 265 -5.71 42.78 -5.98
C THR A 265 -4.66 43.53 -6.83
N PRO A 266 -4.88 44.80 -7.19
CA PRO A 266 -3.89 45.59 -7.93
C PRO A 266 -2.55 45.70 -7.18
N PHE A 267 -1.42 45.64 -7.90
CA PHE A 267 -0.07 45.60 -7.31
C PHE A 267 0.19 46.70 -6.27
N HIS A 268 -0.18 47.95 -6.58
CA HIS A 268 -0.02 49.10 -5.68
C HIS A 268 -0.89 49.02 -4.41
N GLN A 269 -1.97 48.24 -4.42
CA GLN A 269 -2.85 48.02 -3.26
C GLN A 269 -2.39 46.83 -2.41
N ARG A 270 -1.67 45.85 -2.99
CA ARG A 270 -1.17 44.68 -2.25
C ARG A 270 -0.26 45.09 -1.10
N ALA A 271 0.77 45.88 -1.40
CA ALA A 271 1.74 46.32 -0.39
C ALA A 271 1.06 47.12 0.73
N LYS A 272 0.12 48.00 0.36
CA LYS A 272 -0.65 48.78 1.33
C LYS A 272 -1.53 47.89 2.22
N LEU A 273 -2.28 46.96 1.62
CA LEU A 273 -3.17 46.04 2.34
C LEU A 273 -2.40 45.17 3.32
N LEU A 274 -1.25 44.63 2.91
CA LEU A 274 -0.40 43.81 3.78
C LEU A 274 0.19 44.64 4.94
N THR A 275 0.63 45.87 4.66
CA THR A 275 1.14 46.78 5.69
C THR A 275 0.06 47.13 6.72
N GLU A 276 -1.18 47.35 6.29
CA GLU A 276 -2.32 47.64 7.18
C GLU A 276 -2.61 46.52 8.19
N ILE A 277 -2.30 45.27 7.85
CA ILE A 277 -2.48 44.11 8.73
C ILE A 277 -1.18 43.64 9.40
N GLY A 278 -0.09 44.39 9.23
CA GLY A 278 1.20 44.10 9.84
C GLY A 278 1.96 42.92 9.20
N LEU A 279 1.69 42.62 7.93
CA LEU A 279 2.31 41.51 7.20
C LEU A 279 3.29 42.00 6.13
N THR A 280 4.35 41.22 5.89
CA THR A 280 5.28 41.44 4.78
C THR A 280 4.91 40.55 3.59
N LEU A 281 5.31 40.95 2.39
CA LEU A 281 5.09 40.14 1.20
C LEU A 281 5.82 38.79 1.31
N ASP A 282 7.04 38.78 1.86
CA ASP A 282 7.85 37.56 1.99
C ASP A 282 7.19 36.52 2.90
N HIS A 283 6.60 36.93 4.02
CA HIS A 283 5.84 36.04 4.90
C HIS A 283 4.67 35.39 4.17
N VAL A 284 3.91 36.19 3.42
CA VAL A 284 2.75 35.72 2.64
C VAL A 284 3.19 34.80 1.51
N MET A 285 4.29 35.10 0.82
CA MET A 285 4.84 34.25 -0.24
C MET A 285 5.34 32.92 0.33
N ASN A 286 5.91 32.90 1.54
CA ASN A 286 6.31 31.66 2.21
C ASN A 286 5.11 30.75 2.50
N TRP A 287 3.95 31.31 2.90
CA TRP A 287 2.72 30.53 3.05
C TRP A 287 2.20 29.96 1.73
N ILE A 288 2.43 30.67 0.62
CA ILE A 288 2.00 30.24 -0.72
C ILE A 288 2.93 29.17 -1.31
N HIS A 289 4.25 29.32 -1.13
CA HIS A 289 5.25 28.43 -1.72
C HIS A 289 5.53 27.19 -0.86
N GLN A 290 5.44 27.32 0.46
CA GLN A 290 5.70 26.24 1.40
C GLN A 290 4.60 26.13 2.48
N PRO A 291 3.33 25.90 2.08
CA PRO A 291 2.17 25.90 2.99
C PRO A 291 2.23 24.87 4.12
N GLN A 292 3.03 23.82 3.96
CA GLN A 292 3.22 22.78 5.00
C GLN A 292 4.23 23.16 6.08
N ARG A 293 5.14 24.08 5.78
CA ARG A 293 6.23 24.49 6.68
C ARG A 293 5.95 25.83 7.34
N HIS A 294 5.33 26.74 6.59
CA HIS A 294 5.03 28.08 7.05
C HIS A 294 3.52 28.26 7.07
N ARG A 295 2.98 28.53 8.27
CA ARG A 295 1.56 28.82 8.46
C ARG A 295 1.39 30.17 9.16
N PRO A 296 0.33 30.93 8.86
CA PRO A 296 0.00 32.13 9.63
C PRO A 296 -0.36 31.74 11.06
N SER A 297 -0.10 32.63 12.01
CA SER A 297 -0.72 32.58 13.34
C SER A 297 -2.25 32.71 13.21
N VAL A 298 -2.97 32.33 14.27
CA VAL A 298 -4.44 32.41 14.26
C VAL A 298 -4.94 33.83 13.98
N GLU A 299 -4.30 34.85 14.57
CA GLU A 299 -4.65 36.26 14.36
C GLU A 299 -4.42 36.70 12.91
N GLU A 300 -3.27 36.34 12.34
CA GLU A 300 -2.95 36.65 10.94
C GLU A 300 -3.92 35.96 9.98
N ALA A 301 -4.34 34.73 10.28
CA ALA A 301 -5.30 33.99 9.49
C ALA A 301 -6.68 34.67 9.46
N PHE A 302 -7.17 35.21 10.58
CA PHE A 302 -8.41 36.00 10.59
C PHE A 302 -8.25 37.33 9.84
N LYS A 303 -7.19 38.09 10.13
CA LYS A 303 -6.91 39.38 9.47
C LYS A 303 -6.87 39.26 7.95
N ILE A 304 -6.20 38.21 7.43
CA ILE A 304 -6.07 38.02 5.98
C ILE A 304 -7.40 37.57 5.35
N SER A 305 -8.15 36.71 6.02
CA SER A 305 -9.49 36.28 5.57
C SER A 305 -10.47 37.45 5.52
N GLU A 306 -10.47 38.32 6.53
CA GLU A 306 -11.32 39.51 6.57
C GLU A 306 -10.97 40.52 5.46
N LYS A 307 -9.67 40.78 5.24
CA LYS A 307 -9.24 41.78 4.25
C LYS A 307 -9.33 41.30 2.80
N LEU A 308 -9.02 40.04 2.54
CA LEU A 308 -8.98 39.48 1.18
C LEU A 308 -10.25 38.71 0.80
N GLY A 309 -11.16 38.46 1.75
CA GLY A 309 -12.38 37.69 1.52
C GLY A 309 -12.11 36.22 1.18
N ILE A 310 -10.95 35.70 1.59
CA ILE A 310 -10.60 34.28 1.42
C ILE A 310 -11.07 33.47 2.62
N PRO A 311 -11.29 32.15 2.48
CA PRO A 311 -11.71 31.33 3.60
C PRO A 311 -10.67 31.27 4.72
N LEU A 312 -11.14 31.00 5.94
CA LEU A 312 -10.28 30.81 7.11
C LEU A 312 -9.26 29.70 6.88
N HIS A 313 -8.02 29.89 7.33
CA HIS A 313 -6.96 28.90 7.15
C HIS A 313 -7.36 27.50 7.70
N PRO A 314 -7.09 26.40 6.97
CA PRO A 314 -7.50 25.04 7.34
C PRO A 314 -7.07 24.59 8.73
N ARG A 315 -5.89 25.01 9.19
CA ARG A 315 -5.36 24.78 10.56
C ARG A 315 -6.33 25.14 11.68
N TYR A 316 -7.05 26.25 11.51
CA TYR A 316 -7.97 26.84 12.46
C TYR A 316 -9.44 26.57 12.10
N THR A 317 -9.66 25.73 11.08
CA THR A 317 -10.98 25.27 10.66
C THR A 317 -11.21 23.85 11.16
N TYR A 318 -12.22 23.68 12.01
CA TYR A 318 -12.57 22.39 12.61
C TYR A 318 -13.61 21.64 11.75
N PHE A 319 -14.00 20.42 12.15
CA PHE A 319 -14.99 19.59 11.45
C PHE A 319 -16.43 20.06 11.69
N TRP A 320 -16.67 21.35 11.51
CA TRP A 320 -17.98 21.98 11.62
C TRP A 320 -19.01 21.36 10.67
N ASP A 321 -18.56 20.85 9.52
CA ASP A 321 -19.37 20.17 8.53
C ASP A 321 -20.00 18.86 9.00
N LEU A 322 -19.55 18.33 10.15
CA LEU A 322 -20.13 17.15 10.79
C LEU A 322 -21.22 17.48 11.81
N LEU A 323 -21.34 18.75 12.21
CA LEU A 323 -22.39 19.20 13.12
C LEU A 323 -23.63 19.63 12.34
N SER A 324 -24.82 19.52 12.94
CA SER A 324 -26.02 20.18 12.42
C SER A 324 -26.00 21.68 12.75
N VAL A 325 -26.81 22.47 12.04
CA VAL A 325 -26.95 23.91 12.34
C VAL A 325 -27.46 24.14 13.77
N GLU A 326 -28.36 23.29 14.26
CA GLU A 326 -28.87 23.32 15.64
C GLU A 326 -27.78 22.98 16.66
N GLU A 327 -26.92 22.00 16.36
CA GLU A 327 -25.77 21.66 17.20
C GLU A 327 -24.77 22.83 17.28
N VAL A 328 -24.48 23.49 16.15
CA VAL A 328 -23.61 24.68 16.11
C VAL A 328 -24.22 25.84 16.91
N ARG A 329 -25.53 26.10 16.76
CA ARG A 329 -26.23 27.14 17.52
C ARG A 329 -26.18 26.87 19.02
N PHE A 330 -26.45 25.63 19.41
CA PHE A 330 -26.39 25.20 20.81
C PHE A 330 -24.98 25.40 21.39
N LEU A 331 -23.95 25.01 20.64
CA LEU A 331 -22.55 25.21 21.06
C LEU A 331 -22.21 26.71 21.21
N ARG A 332 -22.63 27.54 20.26
CA ARG A 332 -22.44 29.00 20.31
C ARG A 332 -23.14 29.63 21.52
N GLU A 333 -24.38 29.26 21.79
CA GLU A 333 -25.14 29.75 22.93
C GLU A 333 -24.48 29.36 24.25
N TRP A 334 -24.04 28.10 24.37
CA TRP A 334 -23.38 27.60 25.57
C TRP A 334 -22.04 28.30 25.83
N LEU A 335 -21.19 28.41 24.79
CA LEU A 335 -19.90 29.11 24.87
C LEU A 335 -20.06 30.61 25.12
N SER A 336 -21.25 31.18 24.87
CA SER A 336 -21.55 32.57 25.24
C SER A 336 -21.73 32.77 26.75
N ARG A 337 -22.01 31.70 27.51
CA ARG A 337 -22.17 31.70 28.98
C ARG A 337 -20.86 31.45 29.76
N ARG A 338 -19.72 31.54 29.07
CA ARG A 338 -18.36 31.36 29.60
C ARG A 338 -18.06 32.24 30.81
N ARG A 339 -17.07 31.81 31.62
CA ARG A 339 -16.61 32.59 32.78
C ARG A 339 -15.61 33.71 32.45
N THR A 340 -14.96 33.66 31.28
CA THR A 340 -13.87 34.58 30.93
C THR A 340 -14.17 35.51 29.75
N SER A 341 -13.65 36.74 29.86
CA SER A 341 -13.53 37.72 28.78
C SER A 341 -12.18 37.51 28.07
N LEU A 342 -12.15 37.56 26.74
CA LEU A 342 -10.93 37.50 25.93
C LEU A 342 -10.18 38.84 26.05
N SER A 343 -9.66 39.09 27.23
CA SER A 343 -8.79 40.21 27.57
C SER A 343 -7.55 39.62 28.22
N SER A 344 -6.41 39.74 27.51
CA SER A 344 -5.07 39.20 27.78
C SER A 344 -4.86 37.69 27.74
N ASP A 345 -5.78 36.86 28.23
CA ASP A 345 -5.61 35.40 28.22
C ASP A 345 -6.55 34.76 27.19
N GLN A 346 -5.98 34.21 26.11
CA GLN A 346 -6.68 33.45 25.07
C GLN A 346 -7.28 32.16 25.67
N HIS A 347 -8.36 32.28 26.43
CA HIS A 347 -8.85 31.23 27.31
C HIS A 347 -10.38 31.24 27.39
N ILE A 348 -10.98 30.09 27.09
CA ILE A 348 -12.41 29.85 27.23
C ILE A 348 -12.61 28.73 28.26
N GLU A 349 -13.22 29.08 29.38
CA GLU A 349 -13.63 28.12 30.40
C GLU A 349 -15.15 28.03 30.49
N ILE A 350 -15.65 26.80 30.39
CA ILE A 350 -17.08 26.48 30.48
C ILE A 350 -17.33 25.32 31.43
N GLU A 351 -18.52 25.29 32.02
CA GLU A 351 -18.97 24.16 32.82
C GLU A 351 -19.03 22.88 31.97
N TYR A 352 -18.57 21.77 32.55
CA TYR A 352 -18.61 20.48 31.89
C TYR A 352 -20.05 20.01 31.67
N SER A 353 -20.33 19.56 30.46
CA SER A 353 -21.57 18.90 30.08
C SER A 353 -21.25 17.82 29.07
N ASP A 354 -21.78 16.60 29.25
CA ASP A 354 -21.53 15.49 28.34
C ASP A 354 -21.92 15.84 26.90
N ARG A 355 -23.05 16.54 26.72
CA ARG A 355 -23.49 16.98 25.40
C ARG A 355 -22.50 17.95 24.74
N ILE A 356 -21.95 18.91 25.49
CA ILE A 356 -20.96 19.85 24.96
C ILE A 356 -19.65 19.14 24.67
N LYS A 357 -19.24 18.22 25.54
CA LYS A 357 -18.05 17.40 25.35
C LYS A 357 -18.13 16.60 24.05
N GLU A 358 -19.26 15.96 23.79
CA GLU A 358 -19.52 15.22 22.55
C GLU A 358 -19.47 16.11 21.31
N LEU A 359 -20.04 17.32 21.38
CA LEU A 359 -20.00 18.27 20.26
C LEU A 359 -18.58 18.78 19.97
N LEU A 360 -17.79 19.08 21.00
CA LEU A 360 -16.38 19.47 20.84
C LEU A 360 -15.53 18.31 20.28
N GLU A 361 -15.76 17.08 20.74
CA GLU A 361 -15.13 15.87 20.19
C GLU A 361 -15.52 15.64 18.73
N LYS A 362 -16.80 15.77 18.39
CA LYS A 362 -17.33 15.61 17.04
C LYS A 362 -16.79 16.68 16.09
N ALA A 363 -16.67 17.93 16.52
CA ALA A 363 -16.00 18.98 15.77
C ALA A 363 -14.47 18.79 15.68
N GLY A 364 -13.87 17.93 16.52
CA GLY A 364 -12.42 17.72 16.58
C GLY A 364 -11.66 18.91 17.15
N ILE A 365 -12.27 19.64 18.09
CA ILE A 365 -11.66 20.82 18.73
C ILE A 365 -10.80 20.36 19.91
N PRO A 366 -9.49 20.61 19.94
CA PRO A 366 -8.65 20.30 21.10
C PRO A 366 -9.09 21.09 22.33
N HIS A 367 -9.15 20.43 23.48
CA HIS A 367 -9.57 21.02 24.76
C HIS A 367 -9.07 20.17 25.93
N LYS A 368 -8.93 20.79 27.11
CA LYS A 368 -8.58 20.11 28.36
C LYS A 368 -9.82 19.90 29.22
N VAL A 369 -9.82 18.83 30.01
CA VAL A 369 -10.85 18.58 31.03
C VAL A 369 -10.19 18.65 32.41
N ALA A 370 -10.54 19.67 33.18
CA ALA A 370 -10.10 19.80 34.56
C ALA A 370 -11.07 19.04 35.46
N LYS A 371 -10.78 17.75 35.74
CA LYS A 371 -11.63 16.90 36.60
C LYS A 371 -11.84 17.48 37.99
N ASP A 372 -10.88 18.24 38.50
CA ASP A 372 -10.93 18.84 39.84
C ASP A 372 -11.84 20.07 39.91
N SER A 373 -12.01 20.81 38.81
CA SER A 373 -12.88 21.99 38.76
C SER A 373 -14.24 21.70 38.11
N GLY A 374 -14.38 20.62 37.34
CA GLY A 374 -15.61 20.31 36.59
C GLY A 374 -15.80 21.19 35.35
N HIS A 375 -14.70 21.68 34.75
CA HIS A 375 -14.73 22.59 33.60
C HIS A 375 -14.01 22.02 32.36
N ILE A 376 -14.47 22.46 31.19
CA ILE A 376 -13.78 22.28 29.91
C ILE A 376 -13.06 23.57 29.58
N VAL A 377 -11.79 23.44 29.19
CA VAL A 377 -10.89 24.56 28.91
C VAL A 377 -10.39 24.49 27.47
N LEU A 378 -10.56 25.59 26.74
CA LEU A 378 -9.88 25.84 25.46
C LEU A 378 -8.87 26.96 25.69
N ASP A 379 -7.64 26.77 25.21
CA ASP A 379 -6.51 27.70 25.38
C ASP A 379 -5.95 28.13 24.03
N GLY A 380 -5.22 29.24 24.01
CA GLY A 380 -4.32 29.65 22.92
C GLY A 380 -5.01 29.80 21.56
N GLU A 381 -4.40 29.19 20.53
CA GLU A 381 -4.90 29.23 19.15
C GLU A 381 -6.31 28.66 19.02
N GLU A 382 -6.62 27.60 19.77
CA GLU A 382 -7.94 26.97 19.75
C GLU A 382 -9.03 27.89 20.31
N ALA A 383 -8.78 28.53 21.45
CA ALA A 383 -9.71 29.48 22.04
C ALA A 383 -9.99 30.65 21.08
N HIS A 384 -8.93 31.20 20.47
CA HIS A 384 -9.05 32.28 19.51
C HIS A 384 -9.84 31.86 18.26
N ALA A 385 -9.54 30.68 17.69
CA ALA A 385 -10.22 30.18 16.51
C ALA A 385 -11.73 29.97 16.74
N VAL A 386 -12.10 29.33 17.86
CA VAL A 386 -13.50 29.11 18.22
C VAL A 386 -14.21 30.42 18.51
N TRP A 387 -13.56 31.33 19.24
CA TRP A 387 -14.15 32.63 19.62
C TRP A 387 -14.57 33.45 18.40
N HIS A 388 -13.64 33.64 17.46
CA HIS A 388 -13.87 34.49 16.29
C HIS A 388 -14.78 33.80 15.26
N THR A 389 -14.68 32.48 15.10
CA THR A 389 -15.54 31.72 14.18
C THR A 389 -17.00 31.71 14.64
N LEU A 390 -17.25 31.64 15.96
CA LEU A 390 -18.60 31.67 16.53
C LEU A 390 -19.07 33.08 16.92
N LYS A 391 -18.21 34.09 16.75
CA LYS A 391 -18.47 35.50 17.08
C LYS A 391 -19.09 35.67 18.48
N LEU A 392 -18.36 35.17 19.49
CA LEU A 392 -18.82 35.07 20.88
C LEU A 392 -18.87 36.41 21.65
N ASP A 393 -18.30 37.46 21.07
CA ASP A 393 -18.29 38.85 21.52
C ASP A 393 -19.59 39.60 21.16
N SER A 394 -20.20 39.25 20.02
CA SER A 394 -21.44 39.84 19.53
C SER A 394 -22.51 38.76 19.31
N PRO A 395 -23.13 38.24 20.38
CA PRO A 395 -24.16 37.20 20.28
C PRO A 395 -25.48 37.65 19.64
N GLN A 396 -25.54 38.80 18.95
CA GLN A 396 -26.78 39.32 18.36
C GLN A 396 -27.45 38.31 17.41
N GLU A 397 -28.75 38.15 17.63
CA GLU A 397 -29.73 37.55 16.72
C GLU A 397 -29.86 38.41 15.46
N GLY A 398 -28.93 38.26 14.51
CA GLY A 398 -29.26 38.58 13.13
C GLY A 398 -30.25 37.53 12.60
N GLU A 399 -31.18 37.92 11.73
CA GLU A 399 -31.86 36.95 10.86
C GLU A 399 -30.83 36.29 9.94
N PHE A 400 -30.09 35.31 10.47
CA PHE A 400 -29.22 34.49 9.65
C PHE A 400 -30.10 33.72 8.67
N LYS A 401 -29.69 33.74 7.39
CA LYS A 401 -30.38 33.01 6.32
C LYS A 401 -30.74 31.62 6.80
N LYS A 402 -32.02 31.21 6.66
CA LYS A 402 -32.44 29.83 6.97
C LYS A 402 -31.72 28.88 6.03
N THR A 403 -30.59 28.35 6.48
CA THR A 403 -29.80 27.32 5.80
C THR A 403 -29.76 26.08 6.69
N SER A 404 -29.72 24.91 6.05
CA SER A 404 -29.45 23.63 6.69
C SER A 404 -27.98 23.26 6.66
N ASP A 405 -27.13 24.06 5.98
CA ASP A 405 -25.69 23.82 5.90
C ASP A 405 -24.95 24.51 7.06
N PRO A 406 -24.31 23.75 7.97
CA PRO A 406 -23.55 24.31 9.08
C PRO A 406 -22.42 25.25 8.63
N VAL A 407 -21.80 25.00 7.48
CA VAL A 407 -20.65 25.79 7.00
C VAL A 407 -21.10 27.13 6.43
N GLU A 408 -22.24 27.15 5.72
CA GLU A 408 -22.86 28.40 5.26
C GLU A 408 -23.33 29.25 6.45
N TYR A 409 -23.96 28.61 7.44
CA TYR A 409 -24.37 29.27 8.67
C TYR A 409 -23.16 29.90 9.38
N LEU A 410 -22.07 29.14 9.54
CA LEU A 410 -20.85 29.64 10.17
C LEU A 410 -20.17 30.75 9.39
N SER A 411 -20.16 30.67 8.06
CA SER A 411 -19.60 31.75 7.24
C SER A 411 -20.35 33.06 7.44
N ALA A 412 -21.68 33.00 7.57
CA ALA A 412 -22.52 34.15 7.86
C ALA A 412 -22.32 34.69 9.30
N VAL A 413 -22.10 33.80 10.27
CA VAL A 413 -21.82 34.18 11.67
C VAL A 413 -20.44 34.82 11.81
N ALA A 414 -19.40 34.18 11.27
CA ALA A 414 -18.02 34.63 11.37
C ALA A 414 -17.77 35.92 10.56
N GLY A 415 -18.56 36.18 9.51
CA GLY A 415 -18.33 37.29 8.59
C GLY A 415 -17.19 37.03 7.59
N ILE A 416 -16.61 35.83 7.61
CA ILE A 416 -15.59 35.35 6.67
C ILE A 416 -16.02 33.99 6.12
N PRO A 417 -15.59 33.60 4.91
CA PRO A 417 -15.89 32.27 4.39
C PRO A 417 -15.26 31.15 5.24
N VAL A 418 -16.02 30.10 5.50
CA VAL A 418 -15.54 28.85 6.12
C VAL A 418 -15.71 27.73 5.10
N ARG A 419 -14.77 26.77 5.04
CA ARG A 419 -14.88 25.60 4.16
C ARG A 419 -15.06 24.31 4.94
N ARG A 420 -15.58 23.28 4.26
CA ARG A 420 -15.76 21.93 4.81
C ARG A 420 -14.38 21.28 5.04
N LYS A 421 -14.05 20.97 6.29
CA LYS A 421 -12.74 20.40 6.66
C LYS A 421 -12.70 18.89 6.37
N GLY A 422 -13.79 18.18 6.62
CA GLY A 422 -13.87 16.72 6.56
C GLY A 422 -13.79 16.15 5.14
N GLY A 423 -14.57 16.69 4.20
CA GLY A 423 -14.60 16.20 2.83
C GLY A 423 -14.99 14.72 2.76
N THR A 424 -14.05 13.85 2.41
CA THR A 424 -14.25 12.40 2.32
C THR A 424 -13.36 11.66 3.32
N PHE A 425 -13.92 10.69 4.05
CA PHE A 425 -13.18 9.75 4.87
C PHE A 425 -13.03 8.40 4.15
N ILE A 426 -11.84 7.79 4.21
CA ILE A 426 -11.49 6.55 3.53
C ILE A 426 -11.38 5.42 4.56
N GLY A 427 -12.15 4.36 4.34
CA GLY A 427 -12.03 3.10 5.07
C GLY A 427 -10.74 2.37 4.74
N ALA A 428 -10.14 1.74 5.75
CA ALA A 428 -8.94 0.95 5.56
C ALA A 428 -8.79 -0.15 6.63
N ARG A 429 -8.13 -1.23 6.24
CA ARG A 429 -7.65 -2.26 7.17
C ARG A 429 -6.23 -2.69 6.83
N MET A 430 -5.60 -3.36 7.78
CA MET A 430 -4.31 -3.99 7.55
C MET A 430 -4.41 -5.12 6.51
N GLY A 431 -3.65 -4.96 5.44
CA GLY A 431 -3.33 -6.00 4.49
C GLY A 431 -2.11 -6.78 4.99
N ARG A 432 -1.04 -6.83 4.20
CA ARG A 432 0.17 -7.58 4.54
C ARG A 432 1.16 -6.66 5.27
N PRO A 433 1.84 -7.14 6.33
CA PRO A 433 3.00 -6.44 6.88
C PRO A 433 4.10 -6.28 5.82
N GLU A 434 5.02 -5.36 6.10
CA GLU A 434 6.29 -5.21 5.41
C GLU A 434 7.14 -6.48 5.49
N GLN A 435 8.05 -6.65 4.53
CA GLN A 435 8.92 -7.80 4.44
C GLN A 435 10.33 -7.36 4.05
N ALA A 436 11.32 -7.83 4.79
CA ALA A 436 12.73 -7.77 4.42
C ALA A 436 13.39 -9.06 4.92
N LYS A 437 13.44 -10.09 4.08
CA LYS A 437 14.04 -11.38 4.46
C LYS A 437 14.57 -12.18 3.27
N PRO A 438 15.56 -13.06 3.50
CA PRO A 438 16.01 -14.01 2.48
C PRO A 438 14.85 -14.89 2.00
N ARG A 439 14.78 -15.12 0.69
CA ARG A 439 13.79 -16.02 0.10
C ARG A 439 14.27 -17.46 0.18
N LEU A 440 13.79 -18.17 1.18
CA LEU A 440 14.19 -19.55 1.44
C LEU A 440 13.21 -20.56 0.81
N MET A 441 13.75 -21.60 0.18
CA MET A 441 12.99 -22.81 -0.08
C MET A 441 12.59 -23.48 1.25
N LYS A 442 11.54 -24.31 1.23
CA LYS A 442 11.15 -25.13 2.37
C LYS A 442 11.37 -26.61 2.06
N PRO A 443 12.26 -27.30 2.81
CA PRO A 443 13.35 -26.78 3.63
C PRO A 443 14.38 -25.92 2.86
N PRO A 444 15.22 -25.14 3.55
CA PRO A 444 16.28 -24.33 2.93
C PRO A 444 17.29 -25.18 2.17
N VAL A 445 17.83 -24.64 1.07
CA VAL A 445 18.70 -25.37 0.14
C VAL A 445 19.94 -24.51 -0.15
N HIS A 446 21.13 -25.12 -0.13
CA HIS A 446 22.38 -24.50 -0.55
C HIS A 446 22.73 -24.86 -2.01
N VAL A 447 22.31 -26.04 -2.48
CA VAL A 447 22.64 -26.54 -3.82
C VAL A 447 21.49 -27.32 -4.45
N LEU A 448 21.27 -27.10 -5.75
CA LEU A 448 20.34 -27.91 -6.54
C LEU A 448 21.00 -29.24 -6.95
N TYR A 449 21.36 -30.05 -5.96
CA TYR A 449 21.94 -31.38 -6.14
C TYR A 449 21.04 -32.44 -5.51
N PRO A 450 20.62 -33.50 -6.24
CA PRO A 450 19.71 -34.48 -5.72
C PRO A 450 20.41 -35.42 -4.72
N VAL A 451 19.79 -35.64 -3.56
CA VAL A 451 20.25 -36.59 -2.53
C VAL A 451 19.21 -37.67 -2.20
N GLY A 452 18.07 -37.67 -2.88
CA GLY A 452 16.99 -38.63 -2.60
C GLY A 452 16.54 -38.58 -1.15
N LEU A 453 16.46 -39.76 -0.52
CA LEU A 453 16.22 -39.93 0.91
C LEU A 453 17.53 -40.11 1.71
N ALA A 454 18.69 -40.12 1.05
CA ALA A 454 19.98 -40.39 1.69
C ALA A 454 20.38 -39.29 2.67
N GLY A 455 20.06 -38.03 2.37
CA GLY A 455 20.36 -36.88 3.23
C GLY A 455 19.37 -36.64 4.38
N GLY A 456 18.44 -37.57 4.64
CA GLY A 456 17.42 -37.43 5.69
C GLY A 456 16.43 -36.27 5.47
N ALA A 457 15.76 -35.84 6.54
CA ALA A 457 14.73 -34.79 6.46
C ALA A 457 15.28 -33.43 5.98
N THR A 458 16.53 -33.10 6.34
CA THR A 458 17.22 -31.87 5.94
C THR A 458 17.87 -31.95 4.57
N ARG A 459 17.85 -33.11 3.91
CA ARG A 459 18.43 -33.34 2.57
C ARG A 459 19.92 -32.99 2.54
N ASP A 460 20.65 -33.37 3.59
CA ASP A 460 22.06 -33.03 3.74
C ASP A 460 22.96 -33.92 2.87
N VAL A 461 23.78 -33.29 2.03
CA VAL A 461 24.76 -33.94 1.16
C VAL A 461 25.87 -34.59 1.99
N VAL A 462 26.29 -33.98 3.11
CA VAL A 462 27.34 -34.53 3.98
C VAL A 462 26.87 -35.85 4.60
N LYS A 463 25.62 -35.89 5.11
CA LYS A 463 25.00 -37.14 5.58
C LYS A 463 24.78 -38.15 4.46
N ALA A 464 24.42 -37.69 3.27
CA ALA A 464 24.28 -38.58 2.12
C ALA A 464 25.63 -39.23 1.71
N ALA A 465 26.75 -38.54 1.93
CA ALA A 465 28.10 -39.04 1.69
C ALA A 465 28.57 -40.11 2.70
N GLU A 466 27.92 -40.23 3.85
CA GLU A 466 28.14 -41.37 4.77
C GLU A 466 27.61 -42.69 4.18
N LYS A 467 26.64 -42.62 3.24
CA LYS A 467 26.14 -43.77 2.51
C LYS A 467 27.04 -44.04 1.29
N VAL A 468 27.36 -45.32 1.06
CA VAL A 468 28.30 -45.71 0.00
C VAL A 468 27.75 -45.41 -1.40
N ILE A 469 26.47 -45.71 -1.66
CA ILE A 469 25.84 -45.49 -2.97
C ILE A 469 24.43 -44.91 -2.79
N VAL A 470 24.11 -43.85 -3.54
CA VAL A 470 22.79 -43.20 -3.55
C VAL A 470 22.18 -43.25 -4.96
N SER A 471 20.93 -43.73 -5.06
CA SER A 471 20.15 -43.73 -6.30
C SER A 471 19.43 -42.39 -6.50
N VAL A 472 19.75 -41.66 -7.57
CA VAL A 472 19.11 -40.37 -7.91
C VAL A 472 18.81 -40.27 -9.41
N GLU A 473 17.79 -39.49 -9.77
CA GLU A 473 17.49 -39.19 -11.18
C GLU A 473 18.30 -37.99 -11.66
N MET A 474 19.12 -38.21 -12.69
CA MET A 474 19.98 -37.17 -13.25
C MET A 474 20.10 -37.32 -14.77
N VAL A 475 20.44 -36.21 -15.41
CA VAL A 475 20.73 -36.14 -16.85
C VAL A 475 21.71 -37.22 -17.32
N ASN A 476 21.47 -37.77 -18.49
CA ASN A 476 22.27 -38.81 -19.13
C ASN A 476 23.41 -38.22 -19.96
N TRP A 477 24.41 -37.62 -19.32
CA TRP A 477 25.62 -37.16 -20.01
C TRP A 477 26.47 -38.32 -20.52
N TRP A 478 26.81 -38.30 -21.81
CA TRP A 478 27.66 -39.25 -22.50
C TRP A 478 28.90 -38.57 -23.09
N CYS A 479 30.09 -39.12 -22.82
CA CYS A 479 31.33 -38.65 -23.41
C CYS A 479 31.69 -39.46 -24.66
N ASP A 480 31.73 -38.82 -25.83
CA ASP A 480 32.09 -39.48 -27.08
C ASP A 480 33.55 -39.95 -27.15
N ASN A 481 34.44 -39.35 -26.36
CA ASN A 481 35.87 -39.69 -26.34
C ASN A 481 36.16 -40.87 -25.40
N CYS A 482 35.62 -40.84 -24.19
CA CYS A 482 35.83 -41.91 -23.20
C CYS A 482 34.80 -43.04 -23.32
N LYS A 483 33.80 -42.90 -24.19
CA LYS A 483 32.71 -43.86 -24.41
C LYS A 483 32.02 -44.30 -23.11
N THR A 484 31.80 -43.34 -22.21
CA THR A 484 31.20 -43.61 -20.89
C THR A 484 30.22 -42.51 -20.48
N TYR A 485 29.30 -42.86 -19.58
CA TYR A 485 28.41 -41.89 -18.95
C TYR A 485 29.13 -41.14 -17.84
N VAL A 486 28.90 -39.83 -17.77
CA VAL A 486 29.52 -38.94 -16.78
C VAL A 486 28.45 -38.21 -15.96
N THR A 487 28.87 -37.55 -14.89
CA THR A 487 28.00 -36.82 -13.96
C THR A 487 27.93 -35.32 -14.26
N THR A 488 28.91 -34.78 -14.99
CA THR A 488 29.06 -33.36 -15.33
C THR A 488 29.10 -33.13 -16.84
N ARG A 489 28.79 -31.91 -17.28
CA ARG A 489 28.85 -31.55 -18.71
C ARG A 489 30.25 -31.64 -19.30
N LYS A 490 31.29 -31.32 -18.53
CA LYS A 490 32.68 -31.61 -18.92
C LYS A 490 33.07 -32.98 -18.38
N CYS A 491 33.60 -33.85 -19.23
CA CYS A 491 34.06 -35.17 -18.84
C CYS A 491 35.21 -35.06 -17.84
N PRO A 492 35.13 -35.69 -16.65
CA PRO A 492 36.19 -35.62 -15.65
C PRO A 492 37.49 -36.33 -16.07
N PHE A 493 37.44 -37.22 -17.06
CA PHE A 493 38.59 -38.00 -17.51
C PHE A 493 39.37 -37.35 -18.66
N CYS A 494 38.68 -36.70 -19.61
CA CYS A 494 39.32 -36.13 -20.82
C CYS A 494 39.03 -34.65 -21.05
N GLY A 495 38.23 -34.01 -20.20
CA GLY A 495 37.90 -32.59 -20.27
C GLY A 495 36.93 -32.16 -21.40
N ARG A 496 36.66 -33.03 -22.38
CA ARG A 496 35.73 -32.72 -23.49
C ARG A 496 34.28 -32.62 -23.01
N GLU A 497 33.46 -31.85 -23.75
CA GLU A 497 32.03 -31.74 -23.46
C GLU A 497 31.29 -33.07 -23.75
N ALA A 498 30.48 -33.48 -22.78
CA ALA A 498 29.55 -34.58 -22.89
C ALA A 498 28.22 -34.10 -23.49
N LYS A 499 27.54 -34.97 -24.22
CA LYS A 499 26.23 -34.72 -24.84
C LYS A 499 25.13 -35.48 -24.10
N VAL A 500 23.90 -35.00 -24.17
CA VAL A 500 22.75 -35.69 -23.57
C VAL A 500 22.33 -36.85 -24.46
N ARG A 501 22.13 -38.04 -23.87
CA ARG A 501 21.48 -39.18 -24.53
C ARG A 501 20.10 -39.45 -23.94
N TYR A 502 19.11 -39.64 -24.80
CA TYR A 502 17.72 -39.85 -24.40
C TYR A 502 17.40 -41.33 -24.29
N LEU A 503 16.81 -41.74 -23.16
CA LEU A 503 16.34 -43.10 -22.90
C LEU A 503 14.89 -43.25 -23.35
N CYS A 504 14.62 -44.19 -24.26
CA CYS A 504 13.24 -44.54 -24.59
C CYS A 504 12.64 -45.42 -23.47
N LYS A 505 11.57 -44.95 -22.79
CA LYS A 505 10.91 -45.73 -21.74
C LYS A 505 10.18 -46.98 -22.23
N LYS A 506 9.93 -47.11 -23.54
CA LYS A 506 9.24 -48.26 -24.13
C LYS A 506 10.21 -49.39 -24.52
N CYS A 507 11.23 -49.08 -25.31
CA CYS A 507 12.19 -50.09 -25.79
C CYS A 507 13.54 -50.09 -25.08
N GLY A 508 13.78 -49.17 -24.14
CA GLY A 508 14.98 -49.16 -23.29
C GLY A 508 16.27 -48.68 -23.94
N ILE A 509 16.28 -48.39 -25.25
CA ILE A 509 17.49 -47.91 -25.94
C ILE A 509 17.79 -46.44 -25.65
N HIS A 510 19.08 -46.09 -25.68
CA HIS A 510 19.54 -44.71 -25.67
C HIS A 510 19.71 -44.19 -27.10
N VAL A 511 19.22 -42.99 -27.36
CA VAL A 511 19.23 -42.32 -28.67
C VAL A 511 19.70 -40.87 -28.52
N ASP A 512 20.18 -40.27 -29.61
CA ASP A 512 20.70 -38.89 -29.60
C ASP A 512 19.60 -37.83 -29.82
N GLN A 513 18.33 -38.24 -30.01
CA GLN A 513 17.19 -37.36 -30.30
C GLN A 513 16.06 -37.52 -29.27
N GLU A 514 15.23 -36.50 -29.10
CA GLU A 514 14.08 -36.53 -28.18
C GLU A 514 12.97 -37.50 -28.60
N ILE A 515 12.91 -37.88 -29.87
CA ILE A 515 11.93 -38.84 -30.38
C ILE A 515 12.66 -40.14 -30.68
N CYS A 516 12.20 -41.23 -30.07
CA CYS A 516 12.74 -42.55 -30.38
C CYS A 516 12.39 -42.93 -31.84
N PRO A 517 13.38 -43.24 -32.70
CA PRO A 517 13.15 -43.58 -34.10
C PRO A 517 12.35 -44.88 -34.25
N GLN A 518 12.46 -45.82 -33.30
CA GLN A 518 11.72 -47.08 -33.33
C GLN A 518 10.29 -46.94 -32.78
N CYS A 519 10.10 -46.20 -31.69
CA CYS A 519 8.80 -46.13 -31.00
C CYS A 519 7.96 -44.91 -31.38
N LYS A 520 8.53 -43.92 -32.08
CA LYS A 520 7.93 -42.61 -32.37
C LYS A 520 7.32 -41.93 -31.13
N ARG A 521 7.93 -42.18 -29.97
CA ARG A 521 7.53 -41.63 -28.66
C ARG A 521 8.66 -40.79 -28.09
N ARG A 522 8.30 -39.81 -27.26
CA ARG A 522 9.26 -38.95 -26.56
C ARG A 522 10.13 -39.78 -25.61
N ALA A 523 11.43 -39.73 -25.81
CA ALA A 523 12.47 -40.30 -24.96
C ALA A 523 12.90 -39.29 -23.89
N VAL A 524 13.44 -39.77 -22.77
CA VAL A 524 13.78 -38.91 -21.62
C VAL A 524 15.29 -38.73 -21.48
N GLY A 525 15.74 -37.48 -21.34
CA GLY A 525 17.17 -37.13 -21.21
C GLY A 525 17.80 -37.46 -19.85
N PHE A 526 17.08 -38.12 -18.95
CA PHE A 526 17.52 -38.46 -17.60
C PHE A 526 17.17 -39.91 -17.26
N SER A 527 17.89 -40.49 -16.30
CA SER A 527 17.60 -41.81 -15.76
C SER A 527 18.05 -41.91 -14.30
N LYS A 528 17.69 -43.00 -13.62
CA LYS A 528 18.20 -43.29 -12.27
C LYS A 528 19.66 -43.72 -12.37
N LYS A 529 20.53 -43.04 -11.62
CA LYS A 529 21.97 -43.31 -11.53
C LYS A 529 22.35 -43.64 -10.09
N MET A 530 23.28 -44.57 -9.95
CA MET A 530 23.92 -44.91 -8.68
C MET A 530 25.17 -44.04 -8.52
N LEU A 531 25.19 -43.18 -7.50
CA LEU A 531 26.29 -42.24 -7.26
C LEU A 531 27.00 -42.53 -5.94
N ASN A 532 28.34 -42.50 -5.99
CA ASN A 532 29.16 -42.43 -4.80
C ASN A 532 29.24 -40.97 -4.33
N MET A 533 28.35 -40.61 -3.40
CA MET A 533 28.25 -39.23 -2.89
C MET A 533 29.53 -38.78 -2.14
N LYS A 534 30.27 -39.72 -1.55
CA LYS A 534 31.53 -39.44 -0.84
C LYS A 534 32.61 -38.97 -1.82
N GLU A 535 32.75 -39.64 -2.95
CA GLU A 535 33.72 -39.25 -3.99
C GLU A 535 33.37 -37.89 -4.61
N GLU A 536 32.08 -37.66 -4.92
CA GLU A 536 31.63 -36.39 -5.49
C GLU A 536 31.87 -35.21 -4.52
N LEU A 537 31.55 -35.39 -3.24
CA LEU A 537 31.79 -34.38 -2.21
C LEU A 537 33.29 -34.11 -2.00
N THR A 538 34.10 -35.17 -1.92
CA THR A 538 35.57 -35.05 -1.73
C THR A 538 36.22 -34.34 -2.91
N ARG A 539 35.80 -34.67 -4.14
CA ARG A 539 36.28 -33.99 -5.36
C ARG A 539 35.96 -32.50 -5.33
N ALA A 540 34.74 -32.15 -4.93
CA ALA A 540 34.32 -30.75 -4.82
C ALA A 540 35.10 -29.99 -3.73
N LEU A 541 35.33 -30.60 -2.57
CA LEU A 541 36.11 -30.04 -1.46
C LEU A 541 37.57 -29.80 -1.84
N ASN A 542 38.23 -30.80 -2.45
CA ASN A 542 39.62 -30.70 -2.89
C ASN A 542 39.80 -29.57 -3.91
N LYS A 543 38.87 -29.42 -4.86
CA LYS A 543 38.92 -28.36 -5.87
C LYS A 543 38.77 -26.96 -5.26
N LEU A 544 38.08 -26.84 -4.13
CA LEU A 544 37.95 -25.60 -3.38
C LEU A 544 39.09 -25.38 -2.37
N GLY A 545 40.04 -26.31 -2.24
CA GLY A 545 41.08 -26.27 -1.21
C GLY A 545 40.53 -26.36 0.22
N MET A 546 39.37 -27.03 0.41
CA MET A 546 38.71 -27.18 1.70
C MET A 546 38.82 -28.61 2.21
N HIS A 547 39.11 -28.79 3.51
CA HIS A 547 39.21 -30.13 4.11
C HIS A 547 37.85 -30.74 4.51
N SER A 548 36.95 -29.92 5.05
CA SER A 548 35.64 -30.39 5.54
C SER A 548 34.59 -29.28 5.50
N ILE A 549 33.32 -29.69 5.49
CA ILE A 549 32.17 -28.79 5.64
C ILE A 549 31.13 -29.46 6.54
N ARG A 550 30.49 -28.69 7.41
CA ARG A 550 29.55 -29.23 8.41
C ARG A 550 28.26 -29.76 7.79
N THR A 551 27.63 -28.98 6.92
CA THR A 551 26.36 -29.35 6.29
C THR A 551 26.23 -28.67 4.94
N VAL A 552 25.68 -29.38 3.95
CA VAL A 552 25.34 -28.82 2.65
C VAL A 552 23.95 -29.33 2.28
N LYS A 553 22.95 -28.46 2.29
CA LYS A 553 21.56 -28.84 2.04
C LYS A 553 21.31 -28.93 0.54
N GLY A 554 21.03 -30.14 0.06
CA GLY A 554 20.64 -30.45 -1.32
C GLY A 554 19.13 -30.46 -1.53
N VAL A 555 18.69 -31.12 -2.61
CA VAL A 555 17.28 -31.33 -2.92
C VAL A 555 16.92 -32.81 -2.91
N LYS A 556 15.65 -33.15 -2.63
CA LYS A 556 15.19 -34.55 -2.70
C LYS A 556 15.31 -35.11 -4.12
N GLY A 557 15.03 -34.28 -5.12
CA GLY A 557 15.15 -34.62 -6.53
C GLY A 557 15.03 -33.36 -7.38
N LEU A 558 15.51 -33.44 -8.61
CA LEU A 558 15.44 -32.34 -9.56
C LEU A 558 14.08 -32.34 -10.27
N THR A 559 13.48 -31.15 -10.35
CA THR A 559 12.20 -30.89 -11.04
C THR A 559 12.39 -30.24 -12.41
N SER A 560 13.63 -29.94 -12.80
CA SER A 560 13.94 -29.44 -14.14
C SER A 560 13.74 -30.54 -15.18
N GLU A 561 13.40 -30.16 -16.41
CA GLU A 561 13.06 -31.09 -17.50
C GLU A 561 14.15 -32.14 -17.74
N LEU A 562 15.41 -31.71 -17.82
CA LEU A 562 16.55 -32.59 -18.05
C LEU A 562 17.18 -33.13 -16.75
N LYS A 563 16.76 -32.66 -15.57
CA LYS A 563 17.36 -33.03 -14.28
C LYS A 563 18.90 -32.88 -14.26
N ILE A 564 19.38 -31.74 -14.73
CA ILE A 564 20.80 -31.36 -14.64
C ILE A 564 21.07 -30.87 -13.21
N PRO A 565 22.04 -31.48 -12.47
CA PRO A 565 22.40 -31.01 -11.15
C PRO A 565 23.21 -29.71 -11.22
N GLU A 566 23.15 -28.91 -10.17
CA GLU A 566 24.12 -27.86 -9.94
C GLU A 566 25.48 -28.44 -9.49
N LEU A 567 26.58 -27.71 -9.72
CA LEU A 567 27.89 -28.08 -9.20
C LEU A 567 27.93 -28.01 -7.66
N LEU A 568 28.45 -29.06 -7.00
CA LEU A 568 28.54 -29.13 -5.55
C LEU A 568 29.43 -28.02 -4.96
N GLU A 569 30.45 -27.59 -5.70
CA GLU A 569 31.36 -26.51 -5.30
C GLU A 569 30.59 -25.22 -4.98
N LYS A 570 29.59 -24.87 -5.81
CA LYS A 570 28.70 -23.72 -5.55
C LYS A 570 27.93 -23.90 -4.24
N GLY A 571 27.44 -25.11 -4.00
CA GLY A 571 26.75 -25.49 -2.77
C GLY A 571 27.58 -25.34 -1.51
N ILE A 572 28.83 -25.79 -1.55
CA ILE A 572 29.78 -25.70 -0.44
C ILE A 572 30.08 -24.23 -0.14
N LEU A 573 30.35 -23.41 -1.16
CA LEU A 573 30.59 -21.98 -0.97
C LEU A 573 29.35 -21.27 -0.41
N ARG A 574 28.15 -21.58 -0.91
CA ARG A 574 26.91 -21.03 -0.34
C ARG A 574 26.72 -21.43 1.12
N ALA A 575 26.96 -22.69 1.46
CA ALA A 575 26.89 -23.16 2.84
C ALA A 575 27.91 -22.45 3.76
N LYS A 576 29.12 -22.17 3.26
CA LYS A 576 30.18 -21.47 4.00
C LYS A 576 29.77 -20.03 4.37
N TYR A 577 29.06 -19.34 3.49
CA TYR A 577 28.62 -17.95 3.69
C TYR A 577 27.14 -17.83 4.09
N GLU A 578 26.51 -18.93 4.52
CA GLU A 578 25.10 -18.98 4.92
C GLU A 578 24.11 -18.45 3.86
N LEU A 579 24.44 -18.66 2.59
CA LEU A 579 23.61 -18.29 1.45
C LEU A 579 22.72 -19.46 1.02
N TYR A 580 21.54 -19.12 0.52
CA TYR A 580 20.54 -20.09 0.11
C TYR A 580 20.12 -19.86 -1.33
N VAL A 581 19.99 -20.96 -2.07
CA VAL A 581 19.63 -20.95 -3.48
C VAL A 581 18.13 -21.17 -3.66
N TYR A 582 17.55 -20.49 -4.63
CA TYR A 582 16.19 -20.71 -5.09
C TYR A 582 16.15 -21.68 -6.28
N LYS A 583 14.95 -22.04 -6.75
CA LYS A 583 14.73 -23.10 -7.74
C LYS A 583 15.47 -22.92 -9.08
N ASP A 584 15.84 -21.69 -9.42
CA ASP A 584 16.51 -21.28 -10.64
C ASP A 584 18.03 -21.10 -10.48
N GLY A 585 18.59 -21.38 -9.30
CA GLY A 585 20.03 -21.23 -9.05
C GLY A 585 20.46 -19.86 -8.51
N THR A 586 19.52 -18.91 -8.37
CA THR A 586 19.78 -17.55 -7.84
C THR A 586 19.64 -17.49 -6.32
N CYS A 587 20.35 -16.57 -5.67
CA CYS A 587 20.08 -16.19 -4.28
C CYS A 587 19.16 -14.97 -4.30
N ARG A 588 18.09 -14.99 -3.49
CA ARG A 588 17.04 -13.97 -3.54
C ARG A 588 16.77 -13.41 -2.15
N TYR A 589 16.53 -12.11 -2.08
CA TYR A 589 16.13 -11.40 -0.88
C TYR A 589 14.80 -10.69 -1.19
N ASP A 590 13.74 -11.04 -0.47
CA ASP A 590 12.41 -10.46 -0.70
C ASP A 590 12.29 -9.19 0.16
N ILE A 591 12.11 -8.03 -0.49
CA ILE A 591 11.90 -6.71 0.14
C ILE A 591 10.56 -6.15 -0.33
N THR A 592 9.79 -5.55 0.58
CA THR A 592 8.67 -4.68 0.19
C THR A 592 9.21 -3.41 -0.44
N ASN A 593 9.02 -3.27 -1.75
CA ASN A 593 9.43 -2.07 -2.45
C ASN A 593 8.41 -0.94 -2.25
N ALA A 594 8.92 0.28 -2.05
CA ALA A 594 8.15 1.51 -1.98
C ALA A 594 8.79 2.55 -2.92
N PRO A 595 7.98 3.38 -3.58
CA PRO A 595 8.51 4.36 -4.53
C PRO A 595 9.19 5.52 -3.80
N LEU A 596 10.23 6.05 -4.43
CA LEU A 596 10.92 7.26 -4.02
C LEU A 596 11.36 7.99 -5.29
N THR A 597 11.10 9.29 -5.39
CA THR A 597 11.55 10.12 -6.51
C THR A 597 12.60 11.14 -6.10
N HIS A 598 12.57 11.57 -4.85
CA HIS A 598 13.56 12.49 -4.30
C HIS A 598 13.92 12.07 -2.89
N PHE A 599 15.16 12.32 -2.50
CA PHE A 599 15.70 11.98 -1.20
C PHE A 599 16.53 13.15 -0.66
N LYS A 600 16.78 13.16 0.65
CA LYS A 600 17.81 14.00 1.25
C LYS A 600 19.02 13.13 1.58
N PRO A 601 20.27 13.60 1.38
CA PRO A 601 21.47 12.83 1.73
C PRO A 601 21.44 12.28 3.17
N ARG A 602 20.97 13.11 4.11
CA ARG A 602 20.83 12.74 5.54
C ARG A 602 19.91 11.54 5.78
N GLU A 603 18.87 11.35 4.96
CA GLU A 603 17.89 10.27 5.15
C GLU A 603 18.44 8.89 4.76
N ILE A 604 19.40 8.86 3.83
CA ILE A 604 20.05 7.63 3.37
C ILE A 604 21.43 7.41 4.01
N GLY A 605 21.90 8.36 4.82
CA GLY A 605 23.19 8.28 5.52
C GLY A 605 24.39 8.36 4.58
N VAL A 606 24.31 9.16 3.52
CA VAL A 606 25.37 9.33 2.52
C VAL A 606 25.83 10.79 2.52
N SER A 607 27.15 11.01 2.46
CA SER A 607 27.72 12.36 2.43
C SER A 607 27.57 13.03 1.06
N VAL A 608 27.62 14.36 1.04
CA VAL A 608 27.56 15.14 -0.20
C VAL A 608 28.73 14.80 -1.12
N GLU A 609 29.93 14.60 -0.60
CA GLU A 609 31.10 14.23 -1.40
C GLU A 609 30.94 12.87 -2.10
N GLU A 610 30.28 11.92 -1.44
CA GLU A 610 30.02 10.61 -2.04
C GLU A 610 28.94 10.71 -3.11
N LEU A 611 27.91 11.53 -2.90
CA LEU A 611 26.90 11.84 -3.93
C LEU A 611 27.51 12.53 -5.15
N HIS A 612 28.46 13.44 -4.94
CA HIS A 612 29.22 14.06 -6.04
C HIS A 612 29.99 13.01 -6.86
N LYS A 613 30.58 12.00 -6.22
CA LYS A 613 31.25 10.90 -6.94
C LYS A 613 30.27 10.01 -7.72
N LEU A 614 29.03 9.93 -7.27
CA LEU A 614 27.95 9.20 -7.95
C LEU A 614 27.30 9.99 -9.10
N GLY A 615 27.65 11.29 -9.23
CA GLY A 615 27.18 12.15 -10.32
C GLY A 615 26.01 13.07 -9.95
N TYR A 616 25.64 13.17 -8.67
CA TYR A 616 24.69 14.16 -8.19
C TYR A 616 25.42 15.47 -7.88
N HIS A 617 25.12 16.55 -8.59
CA HIS A 617 25.80 17.85 -8.42
C HIS A 617 24.85 19.00 -8.07
N GLU A 618 23.55 18.80 -8.33
CA GLU A 618 22.52 19.81 -8.18
C GLU A 618 21.36 19.23 -7.38
N ASP A 619 20.64 20.09 -6.67
CA ASP A 619 19.37 19.77 -6.03
C ASP A 619 18.19 19.89 -7.01
N VAL A 620 16.98 19.60 -6.53
CA VAL A 620 15.74 19.66 -7.33
C VAL A 620 15.41 21.05 -7.89
N GLU A 621 15.97 22.11 -7.33
CA GLU A 621 15.79 23.49 -7.79
C GLU A 621 16.89 23.93 -8.77
N GLY A 622 17.87 23.07 -9.04
CA GLY A 622 19.03 23.35 -9.89
C GLY A 622 20.15 24.11 -9.17
N ASN A 623 20.10 24.21 -7.83
CA ASN A 623 21.18 24.81 -7.06
C ASN A 623 22.29 23.78 -6.83
N PRO A 624 23.56 24.21 -6.69
CA PRO A 624 24.65 23.30 -6.30
C PRO A 624 24.34 22.52 -5.03
N LEU A 625 24.66 21.23 -5.03
CA LEU A 625 24.52 20.37 -3.85
C LEU A 625 25.66 20.65 -2.86
N GLU A 626 25.33 21.26 -1.73
CA GLU A 626 26.31 21.74 -0.74
C GLU A 626 26.05 21.17 0.66
N ASN A 627 24.82 20.76 0.98
CA ASN A 627 24.46 20.26 2.31
C ASN A 627 23.53 19.04 2.29
N GLU A 628 23.47 18.36 3.44
CA GLU A 628 22.75 17.08 3.60
C GLU A 628 21.22 17.20 3.72
N ASP A 629 20.68 18.41 3.80
CA ASP A 629 19.25 18.70 3.94
C ASP A 629 18.59 19.13 2.62
N GLN A 630 19.38 19.39 1.57
CA GLN A 630 18.90 19.60 0.21
C GLN A 630 18.19 18.36 -0.33
N ILE A 631 17.18 18.59 -1.18
CA ILE A 631 16.38 17.53 -1.79
C ILE A 631 16.95 17.25 -3.17
N VAL A 632 17.38 16.03 -3.40
CA VAL A 632 18.01 15.55 -4.64
C VAL A 632 17.05 14.61 -5.37
N GLU A 633 16.98 14.70 -6.70
CA GLU A 633 16.24 13.74 -7.54
C GLU A 633 16.97 12.40 -7.56
N LEU A 634 16.24 11.28 -7.45
CA LEU A 634 16.81 9.93 -7.35
C LEU A 634 17.36 9.41 -8.68
#